data_AF-A0AAE1CNT7-F1
#
_entry.id   AF-A0AAE1CNT7-F1
#
_cell.length_a   1.000
_cell.length_b   1.000
_cell.length_c   1.000
_cell.angle_alpha   90.00
_cell.angle_beta   90.00
_cell.angle_gamma   90.00
#
_symmetry.space_group_name_H-M   'P 1'
#
loop_
_entity.id
_entity.type
_entity.pdbx_description
1 polymer ?
#
loop_
_entity_poly.entity_id
_entity_poly.type
_entity_poly.pdbx_seq_one_letter_code
_entity_poly.pdbx_strand_id
1 'polypeptide(L)'
;MNQNTSKHTDIFATPFPYLSEFFLTIKILAPLWPAIILFGVISNITNIVVFLKAGAKDNVTVLLLCLAMSDLVFLILITPSTCSYVIQALVSSYSWPFDYFILHYLLYWPAFTAYDLSAFISVSLGVMRCACVAMPLKFKLVFTKARTIKWVMFLVILAVCLRIPVLSINRISWRTDSQTNVSSPYLKAVNNRYMSHINDIINRGIVIYILYITMVSCVIILTFKLYQASKIRRSYTTEQLKVSDKSRNKPVAEGLHSKDMQVVKSVVLVCIIFILSQLTFLLTSTTRLIRPDFDNGQELVYLFGILSQINRTCSYLNASLNIFVYYSYNSKYRSVLHSLVSVKGRK
;
A
#
# COMPACT_ATOMS: atom_id res chain seq x y z
N MET A 1 -37.76 -1.61 58.62
CA MET A 1 -36.59 -2.43 58.97
C MET A 1 -36.18 -3.16 57.69
N ASN A 2 -34.99 -2.83 57.20
CA ASN A 2 -34.49 -2.92 55.83
C ASN A 2 -34.60 -4.28 55.12
N GLN A 3 -35.34 -4.31 54.00
CA GLN A 3 -35.11 -5.21 52.87
C GLN A 3 -34.88 -4.31 51.64
N ASN A 4 -33.65 -3.84 51.39
CA ASN A 4 -33.30 -3.16 50.12
C ASN A 4 -31.79 -2.97 49.92
N THR A 5 -30.97 -3.98 50.19
CA THR A 5 -29.50 -3.87 50.04
C THR A 5 -28.86 -5.09 49.38
N SER A 6 -29.42 -5.57 48.26
CA SER A 6 -28.73 -6.59 47.44
C SER A 6 -28.85 -6.40 45.92
N LYS A 7 -28.99 -5.16 45.43
CA LYS A 7 -29.06 -4.88 43.98
C LYS A 7 -28.01 -3.91 43.44
N HIS A 8 -26.95 -3.60 44.19
CA HIS A 8 -25.97 -2.57 43.79
C HIS A 8 -24.50 -3.01 43.70
N THR A 9 -24.21 -4.31 43.64
CA THR A 9 -22.82 -4.80 43.65
C THR A 9 -22.41 -5.69 42.47
N ASP A 10 -23.10 -5.61 41.32
CA ASP A 10 -22.67 -6.27 40.08
C ASP A 10 -22.55 -5.29 38.88
N ILE A 11 -22.02 -4.08 39.11
CA ILE A 11 -21.66 -3.12 38.03
C ILE A 11 -20.14 -2.92 37.99
N PHE A 12 -19.37 -3.97 38.29
CA PHE A 12 -17.91 -3.92 38.18
C PHE A 12 -17.41 -4.96 37.16
N ALA A 13 -16.76 -4.40 36.13
CA ALA A 13 -15.90 -5.02 35.13
C ALA A 13 -16.59 -5.89 34.05
N THR A 14 -17.22 -5.26 33.06
CA THR A 14 -17.05 -5.78 31.70
C THR A 14 -15.59 -5.53 31.31
N PRO A 15 -14.75 -6.57 31.14
CA PRO A 15 -13.38 -6.38 30.66
C PRO A 15 -13.47 -5.70 29.29
N PHE A 16 -12.59 -4.73 29.02
CA PHE A 16 -12.51 -4.10 27.71
C PHE A 16 -12.50 -5.19 26.62
N PRO A 17 -13.54 -5.29 25.78
CA PRO A 17 -13.64 -6.41 24.86
C PRO A 17 -12.50 -6.32 23.83
N TYR A 18 -11.99 -7.48 23.41
CA TYR A 18 -10.87 -7.64 22.48
C TYR A 18 -9.48 -7.21 22.99
N LEU A 19 -9.33 -6.87 24.27
CA LEU A 19 -8.04 -6.46 24.86
C LEU A 19 -6.97 -7.56 24.72
N SER A 20 -7.32 -8.80 25.07
CA SER A 20 -6.44 -9.96 24.95
C SER A 20 -6.01 -10.20 23.50
N GLU A 21 -6.97 -10.13 22.59
CA GLU A 21 -6.81 -10.35 21.16
C GLU A 21 -5.94 -9.27 20.52
N PHE A 22 -6.07 -8.01 20.98
CA PHE A 22 -5.23 -6.91 20.56
C PHE A 22 -3.76 -7.13 20.93
N PHE A 23 -3.48 -7.48 22.19
CA PHE A 23 -2.10 -7.76 22.61
C PHE A 23 -1.54 -9.03 21.94
N LEU A 24 -2.35 -10.07 21.78
CA LEU A 24 -1.96 -11.27 21.05
C LEU A 24 -1.59 -10.94 19.60
N THR A 25 -2.40 -10.13 18.92
CA THR A 25 -2.14 -9.67 17.56
C THR A 25 -0.83 -8.90 17.46
N ILE A 26 -0.55 -7.99 18.40
CA ILE A 26 0.73 -7.27 18.46
C ILE A 26 1.90 -8.24 18.66
N LYS A 27 1.80 -9.18 19.61
CA LYS A 27 2.86 -10.17 19.87
C LYS A 27 3.18 -11.03 18.65
N ILE A 28 2.19 -11.34 17.82
CA ILE A 28 2.37 -12.15 16.61
C ILE A 28 2.88 -11.31 15.43
N LEU A 29 2.27 -10.16 15.16
CA LEU A 29 2.57 -9.38 13.95
C LEU A 29 3.78 -8.48 14.08
N ALA A 30 4.00 -7.86 15.25
CA ALA A 30 5.07 -6.88 15.43
C ALA A 30 6.46 -7.46 15.11
N PRO A 31 6.83 -8.69 15.53
CA PRO A 31 8.12 -9.29 15.18
C PRO A 31 8.31 -9.55 13.68
N LEU A 32 7.24 -9.67 12.90
CA LEU A 32 7.31 -9.91 11.45
C LEU A 32 7.57 -8.62 10.68
N TRP A 33 7.13 -7.48 11.18
CA TRP A 33 7.23 -6.20 10.46
C TRP A 33 8.66 -5.77 10.12
N PRO A 34 9.68 -5.88 11.01
CA PRO A 34 11.06 -5.57 10.65
C PRO A 34 11.57 -6.38 9.45
N ALA A 35 11.25 -7.68 9.39
CA ALA A 35 11.66 -8.53 8.28
C ALA A 35 10.97 -8.12 6.96
N ILE A 36 9.67 -7.83 7.01
CA ILE A 36 8.90 -7.35 5.85
C ILE A 36 9.46 -6.01 5.36
N ILE A 37 9.68 -5.04 6.27
CA ILE A 37 10.20 -3.71 5.93
C ILE A 37 11.62 -3.81 5.37
N LEU A 38 12.50 -4.58 6.01
CA LEU A 38 13.87 -4.77 5.52
C LEU A 38 13.89 -5.36 4.11
N PHE A 39 13.10 -6.42 3.88
CA PHE A 39 12.94 -6.99 2.55
C PHE A 39 12.38 -5.94 1.57
N GLY A 40 11.36 -5.18 1.95
CA GLY A 40 10.77 -4.12 1.14
C GLY A 40 11.75 -3.00 0.77
N VAL A 41 12.60 -2.58 1.70
CA VAL A 41 13.66 -1.57 1.45
C VAL A 41 14.64 -2.11 0.41
N ILE A 42 15.17 -3.33 0.61
CA ILE A 42 16.11 -3.97 -0.33
C ILE A 42 15.47 -4.16 -1.71
N SER A 43 14.23 -4.66 -1.73
CA SER A 43 13.40 -4.87 -2.92
C SER A 43 13.23 -3.58 -3.72
N ASN A 44 12.81 -2.48 -3.08
CA ASN A 44 12.58 -1.21 -3.75
C ASN A 44 13.86 -0.50 -4.19
N ILE A 45 14.94 -0.58 -3.41
CA ILE A 45 16.26 -0.11 -3.86
C ILE A 45 16.69 -0.85 -5.14
N THR A 46 16.52 -2.17 -5.16
CA THR A 46 16.81 -2.99 -6.35
C THR A 46 15.95 -2.57 -7.53
N ASN A 47 14.64 -2.37 -7.31
CA ASN A 47 13.70 -1.92 -8.34
C ASN A 47 14.14 -0.58 -8.95
N ILE A 48 14.49 0.41 -8.11
CA ILE A 48 14.97 1.73 -8.53
C ILE A 48 16.22 1.59 -9.39
N VAL A 49 17.24 0.86 -8.92
CA VAL A 49 18.50 0.65 -9.65
C VAL A 49 18.23 0.02 -11.02
N VAL A 50 17.38 -1.01 -11.09
CA VAL A 50 17.04 -1.68 -12.34
C VAL A 50 16.30 -0.75 -13.29
N PHE A 51 15.30 0.02 -12.82
CA PHE A 51 14.54 0.92 -13.68
C PHE A 51 15.35 2.11 -14.19
N LEU A 52 16.28 2.64 -13.37
CA LEU A 52 17.24 3.65 -13.79
C LEU A 52 18.19 3.10 -14.85
N LYS A 53 18.76 1.91 -14.64
CA LYS A 53 19.63 1.25 -15.64
C LYS A 53 18.89 0.87 -16.92
N ALA A 54 17.60 0.55 -16.83
CA ALA A 54 16.72 0.31 -17.98
C ALA A 54 16.41 1.59 -18.80
N GLY A 55 16.77 2.77 -18.27
CA GLY A 55 16.73 4.07 -18.94
C GLY A 55 15.39 4.80 -18.93
N ALA A 56 14.41 4.36 -18.11
CA ALA A 56 13.06 4.95 -17.97
C ALA A 56 12.50 5.55 -19.28
N LYS A 57 12.55 4.77 -20.37
CA LYS A 57 12.30 5.27 -21.73
C LYS A 57 10.81 5.44 -22.03
N ASP A 58 9.97 4.65 -21.38
CA ASP A 58 8.51 4.63 -21.54
C ASP A 58 7.78 5.11 -20.27
N ASN A 59 6.54 5.54 -20.48
CA ASN A 59 5.62 6.06 -19.47
C ASN A 59 5.36 5.06 -18.31
N VAL A 60 5.23 3.77 -18.63
CA VAL A 60 5.05 2.69 -17.65
C VAL A 60 6.26 2.58 -16.75
N THR A 61 7.48 2.54 -17.31
CA THR A 61 8.71 2.44 -16.53
C THR A 61 8.91 3.65 -15.63
N VAL A 62 8.50 4.86 -16.07
CA VAL A 62 8.50 6.05 -15.21
C VAL A 62 7.57 5.87 -14.01
N LEU A 63 6.33 5.41 -14.22
CA LEU A 63 5.41 5.15 -13.11
C LEU A 63 5.92 4.07 -12.15
N LEU A 64 6.51 2.99 -12.68
CA LEU A 64 7.08 1.91 -11.86
C LEU A 64 8.29 2.38 -11.03
N LEU A 65 9.12 3.27 -11.60
CA LEU A 65 10.21 3.90 -10.86
C LEU A 65 9.67 4.79 -9.73
N CYS A 66 8.69 5.65 -10.03
CA CYS A 66 8.07 6.52 -9.03
C CYS A 66 7.36 5.72 -7.94
N LEU A 67 6.72 4.60 -8.28
CA LEU A 67 6.11 3.66 -7.32
C LEU A 67 7.16 3.07 -6.36
N ALA A 68 8.28 2.57 -6.89
CA ALA A 68 9.36 2.03 -6.07
C ALA A 68 9.98 3.12 -5.15
N MET A 69 10.06 4.37 -5.62
CA MET A 69 10.51 5.50 -4.81
C MET A 69 9.53 5.83 -3.68
N SER A 70 8.22 5.90 -3.96
CA SER A 70 7.22 6.19 -2.93
C SER A 70 7.11 5.07 -1.90
N ASP A 71 7.19 3.80 -2.33
CA ASP A 71 7.22 2.63 -1.44
C ASP A 71 8.47 2.65 -0.54
N LEU A 72 9.64 3.00 -1.08
CA LEU A 72 10.87 3.13 -0.30
C LEU A 72 10.75 4.23 0.76
N VAL A 73 10.24 5.40 0.39
CA VAL A 73 10.02 6.52 1.32
C VAL A 73 9.03 6.12 2.42
N PHE A 74 7.93 5.45 2.06
CA PHE A 74 6.96 4.93 3.04
C PHE A 74 7.64 3.99 4.06
N LEU A 75 8.38 2.99 3.59
CA LEU A 75 9.02 2.00 4.44
C LEU A 75 10.08 2.62 5.36
N ILE A 76 10.87 3.56 4.86
CA ILE A 76 11.86 4.30 5.68
C ILE A 76 11.15 5.12 6.77
N LEU A 77 10.13 5.90 6.40
CA LEU A 77 9.46 6.80 7.34
C LEU A 77 8.62 6.05 8.38
N ILE A 78 8.07 4.87 8.06
CA ILE A 78 7.27 4.09 9.02
C ILE A 78 8.12 3.26 9.98
N THR A 79 9.41 3.06 9.68
CA THR A 79 10.32 2.21 10.47
C THR A 79 10.34 2.56 11.97
N PRO A 80 10.43 3.84 12.39
CA PRO A 80 10.44 4.19 13.82
C PRO A 80 9.16 3.78 14.56
N SER A 81 8.01 3.89 13.90
CA SER A 81 6.72 3.46 14.47
C SER A 81 6.74 1.94 14.69
N THR A 82 7.22 1.18 13.71
CA THR A 82 7.37 -0.28 13.83
C THR A 82 8.34 -0.69 14.94
N CYS A 83 9.50 -0.02 15.06
CA CYS A 83 10.44 -0.28 16.14
C CYS A 83 9.81 -0.07 17.52
N SER A 84 8.99 0.98 17.69
CA SER A 84 8.29 1.23 18.96
C SER A 84 7.35 0.09 19.36
N TYR A 85 6.63 -0.49 18.40
CA TYR A 85 5.76 -1.65 18.65
C TYR A 85 6.54 -2.92 18.99
N VAL A 86 7.66 -3.18 18.32
CA VAL A 86 8.49 -4.35 18.60
C VAL A 86 9.08 -4.27 20.00
N ILE A 87 9.62 -3.12 20.38
CA ILE A 87 10.18 -2.91 21.72
C ILE A 87 9.08 -3.05 22.77
N GLN A 88 7.90 -2.47 22.55
CA GLN A 88 6.76 -2.63 23.45
C GLN A 88 6.27 -4.08 23.56
N ALA A 89 6.35 -4.86 22.47
CA ALA A 89 5.94 -6.26 22.44
C ALA A 89 6.93 -7.20 23.14
N LEU A 90 8.24 -6.94 23.01
CA LEU A 90 9.30 -7.79 23.54
C LEU A 90 9.75 -7.40 24.95
N VAL A 91 9.75 -6.10 25.25
CA VAL A 91 10.25 -5.53 26.51
C VAL A 91 9.29 -4.42 26.96
N SER A 92 8.12 -4.82 27.46
CA SER A 92 7.07 -3.88 27.90
C SER A 92 7.51 -2.96 29.05
N SER A 93 8.54 -3.36 29.82
CA SER A 93 9.14 -2.58 30.91
C SER A 93 10.29 -1.66 30.46
N TYR A 94 10.55 -1.53 29.16
CA TYR A 94 11.64 -0.69 28.66
C TYR A 94 11.44 0.79 29.04
N SER A 95 12.41 1.36 29.76
CA SER A 95 12.41 2.76 30.18
C SER A 95 12.93 3.65 29.06
N TRP A 96 12.00 4.28 28.34
CA TRP A 96 12.34 5.22 27.27
C TRP A 96 12.96 6.50 27.84
N PRO A 97 14.12 6.97 27.34
CA PRO A 97 14.75 8.21 27.80
C PRO A 97 14.05 9.48 27.28
N PHE A 98 13.04 9.33 26.43
CA PHE A 98 12.22 10.39 25.84
C PHE A 98 10.77 9.92 25.71
N ASP A 99 9.87 10.82 25.33
CA ASP A 99 8.48 10.46 25.04
C ASP A 99 8.39 9.52 23.82
N TYR A 100 8.15 8.23 24.06
CA TYR A 100 8.11 7.20 23.02
C TYR A 100 7.03 7.45 21.95
N PHE A 101 6.00 8.27 22.26
CA PHE A 101 4.99 8.68 21.29
C PHE A 101 5.58 9.43 20.10
N ILE A 102 6.75 10.07 20.26
CA ILE A 102 7.48 10.71 19.18
C ILE A 102 7.84 9.70 18.09
N LEU A 103 8.41 8.54 18.45
CA LEU A 103 8.74 7.49 17.48
C LEU A 103 7.49 6.93 16.80
N HIS A 104 6.40 6.84 17.55
CA HIS A 104 5.16 6.26 17.07
C HIS A 104 4.43 7.14 16.05
N TYR A 105 4.33 8.45 16.32
CA TYR A 105 3.41 9.35 15.62
C TYR A 105 4.07 10.41 14.74
N LEU A 106 5.33 10.81 15.01
CA LEU A 106 5.96 11.93 14.30
C LEU A 106 6.06 11.69 12.79
N LEU A 107 6.53 10.50 12.39
CA LEU A 107 6.72 10.12 10.99
C LEU A 107 5.59 9.27 10.42
N TYR A 108 4.59 8.91 11.23
CA TYR A 108 3.47 8.08 10.80
C TYR A 108 2.69 8.69 9.64
N TRP A 109 2.22 9.94 9.79
CA TRP A 109 1.44 10.59 8.75
C TRP A 109 2.26 10.95 7.50
N PRO A 110 3.52 11.43 7.61
CA PRO A 110 4.42 11.52 6.45
C PRO A 110 4.60 10.19 5.71
N ALA A 111 4.79 9.08 6.43
CA ALA A 111 4.89 7.76 5.83
C ALA A 111 3.62 7.40 5.06
N PHE A 112 2.45 7.50 5.68
CA PHE A 112 1.18 7.19 5.01
C PHE A 112 0.83 8.16 3.87
N THR A 113 1.40 9.37 3.84
CA THR A 113 1.31 10.26 2.67
C THR A 113 2.10 9.70 1.49
N ALA A 114 3.29 9.13 1.73
CA ALA A 114 4.05 8.42 0.69
C ALA A 114 3.32 7.15 0.23
N TYR A 115 2.65 6.44 1.13
CA TYR A 115 1.81 5.28 0.78
C TYR A 115 0.61 5.67 -0.11
N ASP A 116 -0.05 6.80 0.17
CA ASP A 116 -1.12 7.30 -0.69
C ASP A 116 -0.61 7.66 -2.09
N LEU A 117 0.59 8.25 -2.18
CA LEU A 117 1.23 8.48 -3.46
C LEU A 117 1.45 7.16 -4.23
N SER A 118 1.93 6.10 -3.56
CA SER A 118 2.02 4.76 -4.16
C SER A 118 0.66 4.27 -4.66
N ALA A 119 -0.42 4.54 -3.92
CA ALA A 119 -1.77 4.16 -4.31
C ALA A 119 -2.26 4.94 -5.56
N PHE A 120 -2.04 6.26 -5.60
CA PHE A 120 -2.36 7.08 -6.77
C PHE A 120 -1.58 6.66 -8.02
N ILE A 121 -0.29 6.33 -7.86
CA ILE A 121 0.55 5.83 -8.94
C ILE A 121 0.06 4.44 -9.41
N SER A 122 -0.32 3.55 -8.48
CA SER A 122 -0.84 2.22 -8.79
C SER A 122 -2.14 2.29 -9.58
N VAL A 123 -3.07 3.16 -9.19
CA VAL A 123 -4.30 3.41 -9.95
C VAL A 123 -3.99 4.01 -11.32
N SER A 124 -3.05 4.96 -11.40
CA SER A 124 -2.61 5.55 -12.67
C SER A 124 -2.01 4.49 -13.60
N LEU A 125 -1.24 3.55 -13.06
CA LEU A 125 -0.70 2.41 -13.79
C LEU A 125 -1.84 1.49 -14.28
N GLY A 126 -2.82 1.19 -13.43
CA GLY A 126 -4.01 0.40 -13.80
C GLY A 126 -4.78 1.04 -14.97
N VAL A 127 -5.08 2.34 -14.88
CA VAL A 127 -5.74 3.10 -15.96
C VAL A 127 -4.90 3.09 -17.23
N MET A 128 -3.60 3.32 -17.11
CA MET A 128 -2.67 3.30 -18.25
C MET A 128 -2.69 1.93 -18.95
N ARG A 129 -2.68 0.83 -18.19
CA ARG A 129 -2.76 -0.54 -18.75
C ARG A 129 -4.10 -0.81 -19.41
N CYS A 130 -5.20 -0.33 -18.83
CA CYS A 130 -6.52 -0.44 -19.45
C CYS A 130 -6.57 0.32 -20.77
N ALA A 131 -6.04 1.55 -20.81
CA ALA A 131 -6.00 2.36 -22.01
C ALA A 131 -5.14 1.73 -23.12
N CYS A 132 -3.99 1.10 -22.78
CA CYS A 132 -3.17 0.37 -23.75
C CYS A 132 -3.97 -0.70 -24.51
N VAL A 133 -4.83 -1.43 -23.81
CA VAL A 133 -5.58 -2.56 -24.38
C VAL A 133 -6.88 -2.08 -25.03
N ALA A 134 -7.60 -1.16 -24.37
CA ALA A 134 -8.89 -0.67 -24.86
C ALA A 134 -8.76 0.30 -26.04
N MET A 135 -7.69 1.10 -26.10
CA MET A 135 -7.50 2.18 -27.09
C MET A 135 -6.03 2.30 -27.55
N PRO A 136 -5.44 1.28 -28.21
CA PRO A 136 -4.01 1.24 -28.52
C PRO A 136 -3.52 2.40 -29.41
N LEU A 137 -4.34 2.88 -30.36
CA LEU A 137 -3.99 3.99 -31.25
C LEU A 137 -3.95 5.33 -30.51
N LYS A 138 -4.93 5.60 -29.65
CA LYS A 138 -4.97 6.82 -28.83
C LYS A 138 -3.94 6.78 -27.70
N PHE A 139 -3.60 5.60 -27.20
CA PHE A 139 -2.66 5.43 -26.09
C PHE A 139 -1.32 6.13 -26.33
N LYS A 140 -0.68 5.86 -27.47
CA LYS A 140 0.64 6.43 -27.80
C LYS A 140 0.62 7.96 -27.94
N LEU A 141 -0.52 8.52 -28.35
CA LEU A 141 -0.73 9.96 -28.50
C LEU A 141 -1.04 10.65 -27.16
N VAL A 142 -1.79 9.99 -26.28
CA VAL A 142 -2.24 10.55 -25.00
C VAL A 142 -1.15 10.42 -23.93
N PHE A 143 -0.61 9.22 -23.75
CA PHE A 143 0.33 8.91 -22.67
C PHE A 143 1.77 9.06 -23.13
N THR A 144 2.28 10.29 -23.16
CA THR A 144 3.69 10.55 -23.43
C THR A 144 4.49 10.65 -22.14
N LYS A 145 5.79 10.36 -22.19
CA LYS A 145 6.70 10.42 -21.01
C LYS A 145 6.63 11.76 -20.28
N ALA A 146 6.68 12.87 -21.02
CA ALA A 146 6.64 14.22 -20.44
C ALA A 146 5.32 14.49 -19.70
N ARG A 147 4.19 14.03 -20.23
CA ARG A 147 2.87 14.15 -19.57
C ARG A 147 2.80 13.27 -18.33
N THR A 148 3.35 12.05 -18.37
CA THR A 148 3.43 11.17 -17.21
C THR A 148 4.25 11.79 -16.06
N ILE A 149 5.39 12.43 -16.37
CA ILE A 149 6.19 13.11 -15.34
C ILE A 149 5.40 14.25 -14.70
N LYS A 150 4.76 15.12 -15.51
CA LYS A 150 3.91 16.20 -15.00
C LYS A 150 2.75 15.67 -14.14
N TRP A 151 2.13 14.56 -14.57
CA TRP A 151 1.08 13.90 -13.82
C TRP A 151 1.58 13.38 -12.47
N VAL A 152 2.74 12.72 -12.40
CA VAL A 152 3.33 12.28 -11.13
C VAL A 152 3.62 13.46 -10.21
N MET A 153 4.16 14.57 -10.74
CA MET A 153 4.40 15.77 -9.93
C MET A 153 3.10 16.33 -9.35
N PHE A 154 2.02 16.33 -10.14
CA PHE A 154 0.69 16.67 -9.66
C PHE A 154 0.21 15.71 -8.55
N LEU A 155 0.41 14.40 -8.70
CA LEU A 155 0.03 13.41 -7.68
C LEU A 155 0.80 13.59 -6.37
N VAL A 156 2.07 13.99 -6.43
CA VAL A 156 2.88 14.32 -5.23
C VAL A 156 2.24 15.49 -4.48
N ILE A 157 1.93 16.58 -5.19
CA ILE A 157 1.28 17.75 -4.59
C ILE A 157 -0.09 17.37 -4.03
N LEU A 158 -0.88 16.62 -4.79
CA LEU A 158 -2.21 16.16 -4.38
C LEU A 158 -2.15 15.31 -3.09
N ALA A 159 -1.21 14.37 -2.99
CA ALA A 159 -1.04 13.54 -1.80
C ALA A 159 -0.74 14.37 -0.55
N VAL A 160 0.17 15.34 -0.66
CA VAL A 160 0.49 16.23 0.45
C VAL A 160 -0.71 17.11 0.81
N CYS A 161 -1.35 17.75 -0.17
CA CYS A 161 -2.50 18.61 0.04
C CYS A 161 -3.66 17.89 0.75
N LEU A 162 -3.99 16.68 0.31
CA LEU A 162 -5.05 15.87 0.92
C LEU A 162 -4.71 15.47 2.36
N ARG A 163 -3.42 15.35 2.71
CA ARG A 163 -2.95 14.97 4.05
C ARG A 163 -2.61 16.15 4.97
N ILE A 164 -2.74 17.41 4.51
CA ILE A 164 -2.52 18.60 5.34
C ILE A 164 -3.23 18.52 6.70
N PRO A 165 -4.53 18.13 6.80
CA PRO A 165 -5.21 18.07 8.10
C PRO A 165 -4.44 17.22 9.13
N VAL A 166 -4.07 15.99 8.78
CA VAL A 166 -3.36 15.09 9.70
C VAL A 166 -1.89 15.45 9.91
N LEU A 167 -1.23 16.02 8.89
CA LEU A 167 0.15 16.52 9.00
C LEU A 167 0.24 17.73 9.95
N SER A 168 -0.86 18.45 10.16
CA SER A 168 -0.92 19.62 11.05
C SER A 168 -1.30 19.29 12.51
N ILE A 169 -1.63 18.03 12.82
CA ILE A 169 -2.11 17.65 14.16
C ILE A 169 -1.00 17.75 15.21
N ASN A 170 0.20 17.26 14.91
CA ASN A 170 1.23 17.06 15.91
C ASN A 170 2.35 18.10 15.78
N ARG A 171 2.78 18.67 16.91
CA ARG A 171 3.99 19.50 17.00
C ARG A 171 4.87 19.08 18.15
N ILE A 172 6.18 19.24 17.99
CA ILE A 172 7.13 19.04 19.08
C ILE A 172 6.96 20.20 20.07
N SER A 173 6.78 19.88 21.34
CA SER A 173 6.68 20.82 22.46
C SER A 173 7.60 20.35 23.59
N TRP A 174 7.93 21.23 24.52
CA TRP A 174 8.77 20.93 25.68
C TRP A 174 7.91 20.86 26.95
N ARG A 175 8.16 19.86 27.80
CA ARG A 175 7.58 19.76 29.15
C ARG A 175 8.72 19.66 30.16
N THR A 176 8.62 20.38 31.26
CA THR A 176 9.57 20.28 32.37
C THR A 176 8.96 19.44 33.47
N ASP A 177 9.68 18.40 33.90
CA ASP A 177 9.32 17.60 35.06
C ASP A 177 9.57 18.41 36.34
N SER A 178 8.54 18.61 37.15
CA SER A 178 8.60 19.40 38.38
C SER A 178 9.40 18.75 39.49
N GLN A 179 9.64 17.44 39.43
CA GLN A 179 10.42 16.70 40.45
C GLN A 179 11.90 16.67 40.11
N THR A 180 12.24 16.53 38.83
CA THR A 180 13.64 16.39 38.37
C THR A 180 14.20 17.68 37.77
N ASN A 181 13.37 18.69 37.50
CA ASN A 181 13.72 19.92 36.76
C ASN A 181 14.31 19.67 35.37
N VAL A 182 14.08 18.47 34.81
CA VAL A 182 14.54 18.11 33.45
C VAL A 182 13.45 18.46 32.44
N SER A 183 13.81 19.19 31.39
CA SER A 183 12.95 19.45 30.24
C SER A 183 13.12 18.38 29.17
N SER A 184 12.01 17.73 28.79
CA SER A 184 11.99 16.69 27.76
C SER A 184 11.03 17.03 26.62
N PRO A 185 11.38 16.73 25.36
CA PRO A 185 10.49 16.92 24.24
C PRO A 185 9.34 15.91 24.30
N TYR A 186 8.15 16.36 23.90
CA TYR A 186 6.96 15.52 23.78
C TYR A 186 6.12 15.94 22.58
N LEU A 187 5.24 15.05 22.12
CA LEU A 187 4.37 15.33 20.99
C LEU A 187 3.06 15.95 21.48
N LYS A 188 2.84 17.23 21.17
CA LYS A 188 1.59 17.93 21.48
C LYS A 188 0.65 17.86 20.28
N ALA A 189 -0.49 17.19 20.47
CA ALA A 189 -1.58 17.22 19.50
C ALA A 189 -2.35 18.56 19.59
N VAL A 190 -2.59 19.19 18.44
CA VAL A 190 -3.28 20.46 18.25
C VAL A 190 -4.43 20.22 17.30
N ASN A 191 -5.64 20.64 17.67
CA ASN A 191 -6.85 20.51 16.83
C ASN A 191 -7.16 19.09 16.33
N ASN A 192 -6.72 18.05 17.06
CA ASN A 192 -6.83 16.64 16.66
C ASN A 192 -8.25 16.25 16.24
N ARG A 193 -9.27 16.65 17.01
CA ARG A 193 -10.68 16.31 16.73
C ARG A 193 -11.14 16.81 15.35
N TYR A 194 -10.94 18.10 15.07
CA TYR A 194 -11.39 18.72 13.82
C TYR A 194 -10.57 18.21 12.62
N MET A 195 -9.25 18.13 12.76
CA MET A 195 -8.38 17.72 11.66
C MET A 195 -8.52 16.24 11.32
N SER A 196 -8.68 15.37 12.32
CA SER A 196 -8.97 13.95 12.11
C SER A 196 -10.32 13.77 11.41
N HIS A 197 -11.37 14.49 11.85
CA HIS A 197 -12.68 14.42 11.22
C HIS A 197 -12.65 14.85 9.74
N ILE A 198 -11.93 15.92 9.39
CA ILE A 198 -11.76 16.35 7.99
C ILE A 198 -11.05 15.26 7.18
N ASN A 199 -9.97 14.69 7.71
CA ASN A 199 -9.25 13.59 7.07
C ASN A 199 -10.12 12.35 6.88
N ASP A 200 -11.02 12.08 7.81
CA ASP A 200 -11.90 10.93 7.75
C ASP A 200 -12.93 11.06 6.63
N ILE A 201 -13.52 12.24 6.47
CA ILE A 201 -14.44 12.51 5.36
C ILE A 201 -13.69 12.46 4.03
N ILE A 202 -12.59 13.19 3.91
CA ILE A 202 -11.90 13.35 2.63
C ILE A 202 -11.14 12.08 2.24
N ASN A 203 -10.15 11.67 3.04
CA ASN A 203 -9.24 10.58 2.67
C ASN A 203 -9.88 9.21 2.91
N ARG A 204 -10.52 9.02 4.08
CA ARG A 204 -11.11 7.73 4.47
C ARG A 204 -12.54 7.55 3.97
N GLY A 205 -13.20 8.61 3.49
CA GLY A 205 -14.57 8.57 2.99
C GLY A 205 -14.67 8.72 1.47
N ILE A 206 -14.01 9.70 0.87
CA ILE A 206 -14.16 9.98 -0.57
C ILE A 206 -13.02 9.36 -1.38
N VAL A 207 -11.77 9.71 -1.05
CA VAL A 207 -10.59 9.35 -1.86
C VAL A 207 -10.41 7.85 -1.92
N ILE A 208 -10.46 7.15 -0.79
CA ILE A 208 -10.28 5.68 -0.76
C ILE A 208 -11.30 4.94 -1.62
N TYR A 209 -12.56 5.38 -1.65
CA TYR A 209 -13.59 4.77 -2.49
C TYR A 209 -13.36 5.07 -3.96
N ILE A 210 -12.99 6.30 -4.32
CA ILE A 210 -12.65 6.65 -5.71
C ILE A 210 -11.49 5.77 -6.20
N LEU A 211 -10.42 5.61 -5.42
CA LEU A 211 -9.30 4.75 -5.80
C LEU A 211 -9.72 3.29 -5.94
N TYR A 212 -10.48 2.78 -4.99
CA TYR A 212 -10.92 1.39 -4.97
C TYR A 212 -11.84 1.08 -6.17
N ILE A 213 -12.87 1.89 -6.40
CA ILE A 213 -13.81 1.75 -7.52
C ILE A 213 -13.04 1.84 -8.84
N THR A 214 -12.15 2.83 -9.00
CA THR A 214 -11.36 3.00 -10.22
C THR A 214 -10.50 1.76 -10.49
N MET A 215 -9.85 1.19 -9.47
CA MET A 215 -9.02 0.01 -9.64
C MET A 215 -9.85 -1.23 -9.99
N VAL A 216 -11.00 -1.43 -9.33
CA VAL A 216 -11.93 -2.52 -9.66
C VAL A 216 -12.43 -2.39 -11.10
N SER A 217 -12.84 -1.19 -11.53
CA SER A 217 -13.23 -0.92 -12.91
C SER A 217 -12.09 -1.22 -13.88
N CYS A 218 -10.85 -0.85 -13.55
CA CYS A 218 -9.68 -1.18 -14.36
C CYS A 218 -9.51 -2.69 -14.52
N VAL A 219 -9.62 -3.47 -13.44
CA VAL A 219 -9.53 -4.94 -13.50
C VAL A 219 -10.61 -5.53 -14.39
N ILE A 220 -11.85 -5.07 -14.25
CA ILE A 220 -12.98 -5.56 -15.05
C ILE A 220 -12.75 -5.26 -16.53
N ILE A 221 -12.44 -4.01 -16.87
CA ILE A 221 -12.19 -3.58 -18.25
C ILE A 221 -11.04 -4.35 -18.86
N LEU A 222 -9.92 -4.45 -18.13
CA LEU A 222 -8.73 -5.14 -18.59
C LEU A 222 -9.00 -6.62 -18.83
N THR A 223 -9.62 -7.31 -17.87
CA THR A 223 -9.95 -8.73 -17.98
C THR A 223 -10.86 -8.98 -19.17
N PHE A 224 -11.91 -8.15 -19.33
CA PHE A 224 -12.85 -8.29 -20.43
C PHE A 224 -12.21 -8.03 -21.80
N LYS A 225 -11.45 -6.93 -21.95
CA LYS A 225 -10.81 -6.59 -23.22
C LYS A 225 -9.72 -7.58 -23.60
N LEU A 226 -8.99 -8.12 -22.63
CA LEU A 226 -8.01 -9.17 -22.87
C LEU A 226 -8.66 -10.49 -23.24
N TYR A 227 -9.78 -10.84 -22.60
CA TYR A 227 -10.58 -12.01 -22.99
C TYR A 227 -11.07 -11.90 -24.44
N GLN A 228 -11.61 -10.74 -24.82
CA GLN A 228 -12.02 -10.47 -26.21
C GLN A 228 -10.85 -10.61 -27.19
N ALA A 229 -9.71 -9.97 -26.89
CA ALA A 229 -8.52 -10.04 -27.73
C ALA A 229 -8.00 -11.49 -27.88
N SER A 230 -8.03 -12.27 -26.78
CA SER A 230 -7.64 -13.69 -26.78
C SER A 230 -8.59 -14.54 -27.62
N LYS A 231 -9.90 -14.31 -27.51
CA LYS A 231 -10.92 -15.05 -28.29
C LYS A 231 -10.77 -14.79 -29.79
N ILE A 232 -10.64 -13.52 -30.17
CA ILE A 232 -10.46 -13.12 -31.58
C ILE A 232 -9.20 -13.78 -32.16
N ARG A 233 -8.08 -13.72 -31.45
CA ARG A 233 -6.85 -14.38 -31.89
C ARG A 233 -6.98 -15.90 -32.03
N ARG A 234 -7.66 -16.56 -31.09
CA ARG A 234 -7.92 -18.00 -31.18
C ARG A 234 -8.69 -18.35 -32.44
N SER A 235 -9.71 -17.57 -32.79
CA SER A 235 -10.48 -17.76 -34.02
C SER A 235 -9.61 -17.64 -35.28
N TYR A 236 -8.76 -16.60 -35.39
CA TYR A 236 -7.85 -16.44 -36.53
C TYR A 236 -6.76 -17.53 -36.62
N THR A 237 -6.19 -17.96 -35.49
CA THR A 237 -5.19 -19.05 -35.49
C THR A 237 -5.82 -20.39 -35.91
N THR A 238 -7.04 -20.68 -35.45
CA THR A 238 -7.77 -21.88 -35.87
C THR A 238 -8.16 -21.84 -37.36
N GLU A 239 -8.52 -20.67 -37.90
CA GLU A 239 -8.80 -20.52 -39.34
C GLU A 239 -7.52 -20.64 -40.20
N GLN A 240 -6.40 -20.04 -39.79
CA GLN A 240 -5.13 -20.18 -40.52
C GLN A 240 -4.57 -21.61 -40.49
N LEU A 241 -4.78 -22.36 -39.42
CA LEU A 241 -4.40 -23.78 -39.34
C LEU A 241 -5.23 -24.64 -40.31
N LYS A 242 -6.52 -24.33 -40.50
CA LYS A 242 -7.39 -25.01 -41.48
C LYS A 242 -7.00 -24.72 -42.94
N VAL A 243 -6.42 -23.55 -43.21
CA VAL A 243 -5.96 -23.17 -44.57
C VAL A 243 -4.54 -23.71 -44.85
N SER A 244 -3.70 -23.86 -43.83
CA SER A 244 -2.31 -24.32 -43.96
C SER A 244 -2.14 -25.85 -43.97
N ASP A 245 -3.22 -26.62 -43.81
CA ASP A 245 -3.21 -28.10 -43.80
C ASP A 245 -2.89 -28.73 -45.18
N LYS A 246 -2.50 -27.91 -46.18
CA LYS A 246 -1.96 -28.39 -47.47
C LYS A 246 -0.43 -28.39 -47.57
N SER A 247 0.33 -27.88 -46.59
CA SER A 247 1.80 -28.02 -46.64
C SER A 247 2.51 -27.96 -45.28
N ARG A 248 2.98 -29.14 -44.85
CA ARG A 248 4.19 -29.43 -44.05
C ARG A 248 4.36 -28.81 -42.65
N ASN A 249 4.33 -29.70 -41.65
CA ASN A 249 5.03 -29.70 -40.35
C ASN A 249 5.90 -28.47 -40.00
N LYS A 250 5.40 -27.61 -39.11
CA LYS A 250 6.21 -26.90 -38.10
C LYS A 250 5.33 -26.42 -36.92
N PRO A 251 5.70 -26.68 -35.65
CA PRO A 251 4.95 -26.20 -34.50
C PRO A 251 5.36 -24.74 -34.20
N VAL A 252 4.63 -23.76 -34.73
CA VAL A 252 4.95 -22.32 -34.53
C VAL A 252 3.93 -21.60 -33.62
N ALA A 253 2.80 -22.23 -33.30
CA ALA A 253 1.68 -21.54 -32.64
C ALA A 253 1.74 -21.44 -31.10
N GLU A 254 2.52 -22.29 -30.40
CA GLU A 254 2.48 -22.33 -28.93
C GLU A 254 3.26 -21.19 -28.24
N GLY A 255 4.31 -20.65 -28.88
CA GLY A 255 5.21 -19.67 -28.28
C GLY A 255 4.70 -18.24 -28.18
N LEU A 256 3.75 -17.84 -29.04
CA LEU A 256 3.14 -16.49 -28.99
C LEU A 256 2.00 -16.42 -27.97
N HIS A 257 1.21 -17.49 -27.85
CA HIS A 257 0.07 -17.60 -26.95
C HIS A 257 0.46 -17.46 -25.46
N SER A 258 1.63 -17.98 -25.08
CA SER A 258 2.13 -17.94 -23.70
C SER A 258 2.59 -16.54 -23.25
N LYS A 259 3.19 -15.75 -24.15
CA LYS A 259 3.73 -14.41 -23.83
C LYS A 259 2.63 -13.38 -23.56
N ASP A 260 1.56 -13.38 -24.36
CA ASP A 260 0.46 -12.43 -24.17
C ASP A 260 -0.36 -12.76 -22.92
N MET A 261 -0.57 -14.05 -22.64
CA MET A 261 -1.18 -14.53 -21.40
C MET A 261 -0.34 -14.14 -20.16
N GLN A 262 0.98 -14.15 -20.27
CA GLN A 262 1.87 -13.71 -19.20
C GLN A 262 1.69 -12.22 -18.89
N VAL A 263 1.54 -11.35 -19.90
CA VAL A 263 1.27 -9.92 -19.69
C VAL A 263 -0.09 -9.71 -19.02
N VAL A 264 -1.12 -10.46 -19.42
CA VAL A 264 -2.46 -10.42 -18.79
C VAL A 264 -2.39 -10.76 -17.30
N LYS A 265 -1.77 -11.90 -16.98
CA LYS A 265 -1.62 -12.39 -15.61
C LYS A 265 -0.86 -11.41 -14.73
N SER A 266 0.15 -10.74 -15.28
CA SER A 266 0.91 -9.70 -14.58
C SER A 266 0.02 -8.59 -14.06
N VAL A 267 -0.74 -7.99 -14.95
CA VAL A 267 -1.46 -6.76 -14.65
C VAL A 267 -2.64 -7.07 -13.75
N VAL A 268 -3.34 -8.19 -13.99
CA VAL A 268 -4.41 -8.67 -13.11
C VAL A 268 -3.87 -8.94 -11.70
N LEU A 269 -2.69 -9.58 -11.57
CA LEU A 269 -2.10 -9.87 -10.26
C LEU A 269 -1.75 -8.60 -9.48
N VAL A 270 -1.14 -7.60 -10.11
CA VAL A 270 -0.85 -6.29 -9.46
C VAL A 270 -2.12 -5.66 -8.93
N CYS A 271 -3.17 -5.63 -9.75
CA CYS A 271 -4.42 -5.04 -9.34
C CYS A 271 -5.10 -5.82 -8.22
N ILE A 272 -5.04 -7.16 -8.23
CA ILE A 272 -5.56 -7.99 -7.14
C ILE A 272 -4.80 -7.72 -5.84
N ILE A 273 -3.47 -7.69 -5.88
CA ILE A 273 -2.63 -7.38 -4.70
C ILE A 273 -3.03 -6.03 -4.11
N PHE A 274 -3.19 -5.01 -4.96
CA PHE A 274 -3.62 -3.69 -4.55
C PHE A 274 -5.04 -3.70 -3.95
N ILE A 275 -6.01 -4.34 -4.62
CA ILE A 275 -7.41 -4.41 -4.16
C ILE A 275 -7.49 -5.10 -2.79
N LEU A 276 -6.83 -6.25 -2.62
CA LEU A 276 -6.81 -6.97 -1.36
C LEU A 276 -6.18 -6.13 -0.24
N SER A 277 -5.09 -5.44 -0.55
CA SER A 277 -4.41 -4.56 0.41
C SER A 277 -5.26 -3.34 0.79
N GLN A 278 -6.03 -2.80 -0.15
CA GLN A 278 -6.87 -1.61 0.07
C GLN A 278 -8.23 -1.95 0.70
N LEU A 279 -8.71 -3.17 0.52
CA LEU A 279 -9.98 -3.65 1.07
C LEU A 279 -10.00 -3.55 2.60
N THR A 280 -8.89 -3.88 3.27
CA THR A 280 -8.79 -3.84 4.74
C THR A 280 -8.95 -2.41 5.26
N PHE A 281 -8.35 -1.43 4.58
CA PHE A 281 -8.54 0.00 4.86
C PHE A 281 -9.98 0.46 4.57
N LEU A 282 -10.60 -0.03 3.50
CA LEU A 282 -11.98 0.31 3.15
C LEU A 282 -12.96 -0.17 4.21
N LEU A 283 -12.80 -1.41 4.69
CA LEU A 283 -13.62 -1.98 5.76
C LEU A 283 -13.52 -1.13 7.03
N THR A 284 -12.29 -0.81 7.45
CA THR A 284 -12.04 0.00 8.64
C THR A 284 -12.66 1.40 8.52
N SER A 285 -12.61 1.99 7.32
CA SER A 285 -13.15 3.32 7.07
C SER A 285 -14.68 3.32 7.01
N THR A 286 -15.28 2.28 6.41
CA THR A 286 -16.72 2.05 6.40
C THR A 286 -17.26 1.91 7.82
N THR A 287 -16.58 1.11 8.66
CA THR A 287 -16.99 0.93 10.05
C THR A 287 -17.01 2.24 10.82
N ARG A 288 -16.03 3.13 10.60
CA ARG A 288 -16.00 4.46 11.24
C ARG A 288 -17.08 5.40 10.74
N LEU A 289 -17.52 5.27 9.48
CA LEU A 289 -18.63 6.05 8.95
C LEU A 289 -19.97 5.61 9.57
N ILE A 290 -20.16 4.30 9.78
CA ILE A 290 -21.38 3.73 10.38
C ILE A 290 -21.41 3.96 11.90
N ARG A 291 -20.25 3.80 12.57
CA ARG A 291 -20.06 3.97 14.01
C ARG A 291 -18.92 4.97 14.26
N PRO A 292 -19.23 6.27 14.38
CA PRO A 292 -18.23 7.30 14.67
C PRO A 292 -17.46 7.08 15.98
N ASP A 293 -18.04 6.37 16.94
CA ASP A 293 -17.40 6.01 18.21
C ASP A 293 -16.47 4.78 18.12
N PHE A 294 -16.19 4.27 16.92
CA PHE A 294 -15.43 3.03 16.74
C PHE A 294 -13.96 3.13 17.19
N ASP A 295 -13.31 4.30 17.05
CA ASP A 295 -11.92 4.53 17.45
C ASP A 295 -11.78 5.31 18.77
N ASN A 296 -12.84 6.00 19.21
CA ASN A 296 -12.84 6.84 20.41
C ASN A 296 -13.75 6.32 21.55
N GLY A 297 -14.58 5.33 21.29
CA GLY A 297 -15.45 4.69 22.27
C GLY A 297 -14.70 3.65 23.12
N GLN A 298 -15.13 3.46 24.36
CA GLN A 298 -14.49 2.50 25.28
C GLN A 298 -14.67 1.03 24.88
N GLU A 299 -15.71 0.71 24.11
CA GLU A 299 -16.06 -0.69 23.79
C GLU A 299 -15.26 -1.27 22.61
N LEU A 300 -15.08 -0.54 21.50
CA LEU A 300 -14.54 -1.12 20.25
C LEU A 300 -13.12 -0.67 19.90
N VAL A 301 -12.47 0.12 20.77
CA VAL A 301 -11.13 0.67 20.53
C VAL A 301 -10.07 -0.39 20.25
N TYR A 302 -10.14 -1.55 20.92
CA TYR A 302 -9.20 -2.65 20.73
C TYR A 302 -9.45 -3.40 19.42
N LEU A 303 -10.71 -3.52 18.99
CA LEU A 303 -11.06 -4.06 17.67
C LEU A 303 -10.57 -3.15 16.56
N PHE A 304 -10.75 -1.83 16.69
CA PHE A 304 -10.14 -0.86 15.78
C PHE A 304 -8.61 -0.96 15.76
N GLY A 305 -8.00 -1.19 16.94
CA GLY A 305 -6.59 -1.48 17.08
C GLY A 305 -6.15 -2.70 16.27
N ILE A 306 -6.84 -3.84 16.41
CA ILE A 306 -6.57 -5.08 15.67
C ILE A 306 -6.65 -4.83 14.15
N LEU A 307 -7.74 -4.23 13.67
CA LEU A 307 -7.90 -3.88 12.25
C LEU A 307 -6.78 -2.96 11.78
N SER A 308 -6.37 -2.00 12.60
CA SER A 308 -5.25 -1.11 12.30
C SER A 308 -3.92 -1.86 12.17
N GLN A 309 -3.67 -2.91 12.95
CA GLN A 309 -2.47 -3.75 12.81
C GLN A 309 -2.51 -4.60 11.53
N ILE A 310 -3.68 -5.11 11.16
CA ILE A 310 -3.89 -5.83 9.89
C ILE A 310 -3.63 -4.88 8.71
N ASN A 311 -4.24 -3.68 8.73
CA ASN A 311 -4.06 -2.65 7.70
C ASN A 311 -2.58 -2.29 7.51
N ARG A 312 -1.84 -2.08 8.62
CA ARG A 312 -0.39 -1.81 8.57
C ARG A 312 0.36 -2.96 7.90
N THR A 313 0.09 -4.20 8.30
CA THR A 313 0.72 -5.39 7.72
C THR A 313 0.46 -5.48 6.22
N CYS A 314 -0.80 -5.27 5.78
CA CYS A 314 -1.16 -5.21 4.37
C CYS A 314 -0.40 -4.12 3.63
N SER A 315 -0.28 -2.91 4.20
CA SER A 315 0.47 -1.82 3.58
C SER A 315 1.96 -2.12 3.42
N TYR A 316 2.58 -2.78 4.41
CA TYR A 316 4.00 -3.18 4.33
C TYR A 316 4.22 -4.23 3.26
N LEU A 317 3.33 -5.22 3.18
CA LEU A 317 3.37 -6.24 2.13
C LEU A 317 3.16 -5.63 0.75
N ASN A 318 2.17 -4.74 0.58
CA ASN A 318 1.90 -4.07 -0.68
C ASN A 318 3.13 -3.31 -1.20
N ALA A 319 3.81 -2.56 -0.34
CA ALA A 319 5.03 -1.85 -0.69
C ALA A 319 6.23 -2.78 -0.97
N SER A 320 6.25 -3.99 -0.42
CA SER A 320 7.43 -4.88 -0.46
C SER A 320 7.40 -5.89 -1.61
N LEU A 321 6.22 -6.36 -2.01
CA LEU A 321 6.04 -7.50 -2.91
C LEU A 321 6.14 -7.15 -4.42
N ASN A 322 6.26 -5.86 -4.76
CA ASN A 322 6.31 -5.38 -6.13
C ASN A 322 7.44 -6.01 -6.98
N ILE A 323 8.58 -6.36 -6.38
CA ILE A 323 9.69 -7.02 -7.08
C ILE A 323 9.31 -8.38 -7.69
N PHE A 324 8.43 -9.15 -7.02
CA PHE A 324 8.01 -10.46 -7.50
C PHE A 324 7.18 -10.33 -8.78
N VAL A 325 6.34 -9.29 -8.84
CA VAL A 325 5.61 -8.95 -10.05
C VAL A 325 6.59 -8.56 -11.15
N TYR A 326 7.53 -7.66 -10.87
CA TYR A 326 8.45 -7.16 -11.89
C TYR A 326 9.33 -8.28 -12.44
N TYR A 327 9.85 -9.15 -11.57
CA TYR A 327 10.62 -10.31 -11.98
C TYR A 327 9.78 -11.29 -12.81
N SER A 328 8.57 -11.63 -12.38
CA SER A 328 7.76 -12.64 -13.07
C SER A 328 7.28 -12.19 -14.45
N TYR A 329 7.09 -10.88 -14.64
CA TYR A 329 6.32 -10.38 -15.77
C TYR A 329 6.96 -9.26 -16.60
N ASN A 330 8.03 -8.63 -16.12
CA ASN A 330 8.77 -7.64 -16.90
C ASN A 330 10.07 -8.27 -17.42
N SER A 331 10.05 -8.72 -18.68
CA SER A 331 11.21 -9.34 -19.33
C SER A 331 12.44 -8.43 -19.39
N LYS A 332 12.22 -7.12 -19.62
CA LYS A 332 13.28 -6.12 -19.62
C LYS A 332 13.88 -5.96 -18.22
N TYR A 333 13.04 -5.93 -17.19
CA TYR A 333 13.47 -5.89 -15.79
C TYR A 333 14.38 -7.08 -15.45
N ARG A 334 13.95 -8.30 -15.79
CA ARG A 334 14.77 -9.52 -15.59
C ARG A 334 16.11 -9.44 -16.29
N SER A 335 16.14 -9.07 -17.57
CA SER A 335 17.38 -8.97 -18.34
C SER A 335 18.38 -8.00 -17.68
N VAL A 336 17.90 -6.84 -17.25
CA VAL A 336 18.75 -5.84 -16.56
C VAL A 336 19.19 -6.34 -15.19
N LEU A 337 18.30 -6.97 -14.41
CA LEU A 337 18.64 -7.54 -13.11
C LEU A 337 19.71 -8.64 -13.22
N HIS A 338 19.55 -9.57 -14.17
CA HIS A 338 20.56 -10.59 -14.44
C HIS A 338 21.91 -9.97 -14.83
N SER A 339 21.91 -8.91 -15.64
CA SER A 339 23.15 -8.20 -15.99
C SER A 339 23.86 -7.57 -14.79
N LEU A 340 23.11 -7.17 -13.76
CA LEU A 340 23.66 -6.57 -12.54
C LEU A 340 24.28 -7.63 -11.63
N VAL A 341 23.64 -8.80 -11.54
CA VAL A 341 24.13 -9.92 -10.73
C VAL A 341 25.31 -10.62 -11.41
N SER A 342 25.27 -10.82 -12.73
CA SER A 342 26.33 -11.53 -13.46
C SER A 342 27.65 -10.74 -13.56
N VAL A 343 27.60 -9.41 -13.63
CA VAL A 343 28.80 -8.56 -13.58
C VAL A 343 29.45 -8.57 -12.19
N LYS A 344 28.67 -8.81 -11.13
CA LYS A 344 29.19 -8.92 -9.76
C LYS A 344 29.88 -10.27 -9.48
N GLY A 345 29.63 -11.29 -10.31
CA GLY A 345 30.27 -12.62 -10.23
C GLY A 345 31.54 -12.80 -11.09
N ARG A 346 32.03 -11.73 -11.74
CA ARG A 346 33.31 -11.71 -12.48
C ARG A 346 34.34 -10.79 -11.79
N LYS A 347 34.45 -10.86 -10.47
CA LYS A 347 35.57 -10.29 -9.73
C LYS A 347 36.23 -11.37 -8.91
#